data_AF-G0QRN8-F1
#
_entry.id   AF-G0QRN8-F1
#
_cell.length_a   1.000
_cell.length_b   1.000
_cell.length_c   1.000
_cell.angle_alpha   90.00
_cell.angle_beta   90.00
_cell.angle_gamma   90.00
#
_symmetry.space_group_name_H-M   'P 1'
#
loop_
_entity.id
_entity.type
_entity.pdbx_description
1 polymer ?
#
loop_
_entity_poly.entity_id
_entity_poly.type
_entity_poly.pdbx_seq_one_letter_code
_entity_poly.pdbx_strand_id
1 'polypeptide(L)'
;MEQEKLNKINLDIKYVQQQLQQKRHDIMHIKRLSIQEAKNLVSSSFEKINQNKKQLIQDAMLLNPLRLENNIKAVHQKIGHLQVQYNNVNSQNNDYKSFIDKQRRELQLYKQIKSTLIKKVQENNIEIKQMESDEKEKEAKIHKDSEIVKIQSIEYFKQKQKYQRDFHSVFQVLEEENREEKKKDKFGFKNENGENMIIESPVYILFFQFIFIFIFIYIYIYIYIYIYIYIYIYIYILVVHIKNNQKKQQNRLDMSSNLEVLKKEVDQHDEIFKKLVDQCLPINQNKIQSINIEDKDQKNQIEQEQMKQIIEKFADYEDKKNKLYKYIINMRDELEQLQKQRKSIDEEILYYERLPEIIQKDPKVQKNNETIQKISLIKKKQDEYKEKYDKLMININKLKIQIPVVFEKIGCNSEEYIRELGEQYSEFKYKDIDEGSIIQFLAIIEKRTNDLLSLQSQTFNVNQTGNKLNVCLFILLFIKNSIYKKKKKNFFFFFCKLRIKKIQTRRLQLFFTKFRRKII
;
A
#
# COMPACT_ATOMS: atom_id res chain seq x y z
N MET A 1 6.41 10.90 20.67
CA MET A 1 7.21 10.34 19.56
C MET A 1 6.66 10.62 18.16
N GLU A 2 5.57 9.99 17.67
CA GLU A 2 5.13 10.22 16.26
C GLU A 2 4.70 11.66 15.98
N GLN A 3 4.03 12.29 16.94
CA GLN A 3 3.58 13.68 16.85
C GLN A 3 4.75 14.68 16.89
N GLU A 4 5.84 14.34 17.59
CA GLU A 4 7.08 15.12 17.59
C GLU A 4 7.86 14.97 16.28
N LYS A 5 7.91 13.76 15.70
CA LYS A 5 8.47 13.54 14.36
C LYS A 5 7.70 14.34 13.30
N LEU A 6 6.37 14.37 13.38
CA LEU A 6 5.54 15.16 12.47
C LEU A 6 5.75 16.67 12.64
N ASN A 7 5.89 17.14 13.88
CA ASN A 7 6.18 18.55 14.16
C ASN A 7 7.56 18.97 13.63
N LYS A 8 8.57 18.10 13.75
CA LYS A 8 9.92 18.33 13.22
C LYS A 8 9.90 18.44 11.69
N ILE A 9 9.24 17.50 11.00
CA ILE A 9 9.09 17.52 9.53
C ILE A 9 8.35 18.78 9.06
N ASN A 10 7.31 19.21 9.76
CA ASN A 10 6.59 20.44 9.42
C ASN A 10 7.46 21.69 9.60
N LEU A 11 8.35 21.69 10.59
CA LEU A 11 9.31 22.77 10.82
C LEU A 11 10.34 22.83 9.69
N ASP A 12 10.86 21.68 9.26
CA ASP A 12 11.82 21.55 8.16
C ASP A 12 11.20 21.98 6.82
N ILE A 13 9.95 21.59 6.53
CA ILE A 13 9.23 22.03 5.34
C ILE A 13 9.05 23.55 5.32
N LYS A 14 8.67 24.14 6.46
CA LYS A 14 8.48 25.59 6.58
C LYS A 14 9.80 26.34 6.35
N TYR A 15 10.90 25.80 6.88
CA TYR A 15 12.25 26.33 6.67
C TYR A 15 12.65 26.29 5.18
N VAL A 16 12.46 25.16 4.49
CA VAL A 16 12.76 25.03 3.06
C VAL A 16 11.91 25.95 2.20
N GLN A 17 10.63 26.14 2.54
CA GLN A 17 9.76 27.08 1.84
C GLN A 17 10.22 28.53 2.01
N GLN A 18 10.67 28.91 3.20
CA GLN A 18 11.21 30.24 3.47
C GLN A 18 12.50 30.48 2.67
N GLN A 19 13.40 29.49 2.62
CA GLN A 19 14.62 29.55 1.81
C GLN A 19 14.33 29.69 0.31
N LEU A 20 13.31 28.99 -0.21
CA LEU A 20 12.90 29.12 -1.62
C LEU A 20 12.29 30.48 -1.93
N GLN A 21 11.50 31.05 -1.02
CA GLN A 21 10.96 32.41 -1.17
C GLN A 21 12.07 33.45 -1.17
N GLN A 22 13.06 33.30 -0.29
CA GLN A 22 14.23 34.18 -0.24
C GLN A 22 15.05 34.12 -1.53
N LYS A 23 15.38 32.92 -2.01
CA LYS A 23 16.09 32.76 -3.30
C LYS A 23 15.32 33.36 -4.48
N ARG A 24 13.98 33.27 -4.50
CA ARG A 24 13.16 33.92 -5.55
C ARG A 24 13.26 35.45 -5.47
N HIS A 25 13.25 36.01 -4.27
CA HIS A 25 13.41 37.44 -4.06
C HIS A 25 14.80 37.91 -4.53
N ASP A 26 15.86 37.16 -4.19
CA ASP A 26 17.23 37.47 -4.58
C ASP A 26 17.41 37.45 -6.10
N ILE A 27 16.86 36.43 -6.79
CA ILE A 27 16.88 36.35 -8.26
C ILE A 27 16.16 37.56 -8.90
N MET A 28 15.01 37.95 -8.36
CA MET A 28 14.26 39.13 -8.84
C MET A 28 15.04 40.43 -8.61
N HIS A 29 15.74 40.54 -7.47
CA HIS A 29 16.58 41.69 -7.15
C HIS A 29 17.78 41.78 -8.10
N ILE A 30 18.50 40.68 -8.31
CA ILE A 30 19.63 40.61 -9.26
C ILE A 30 19.17 40.99 -10.66
N LYS A 31 18.01 40.50 -11.11
CA LYS A 31 17.45 40.84 -12.42
C LYS A 31 17.10 42.32 -12.55
N ARG A 32 16.64 42.97 -11.47
CA ARG A 32 16.38 44.42 -11.47
C ARG A 32 17.68 45.22 -11.54
N LEU A 33 18.70 44.82 -10.77
CA LEU A 33 20.01 45.46 -10.80
C LEU A 33 20.66 45.36 -12.18
N SER A 34 20.65 44.18 -12.81
CA SER A 34 21.26 44.02 -14.14
C SER A 34 20.53 44.83 -15.22
N ILE A 35 19.20 44.94 -15.15
CA ILE A 35 18.43 45.82 -16.04
C ILE A 35 18.79 47.29 -15.81
N GLN A 36 18.97 47.70 -14.54
CA GLN A 36 19.31 49.09 -14.22
C GLN A 36 20.73 49.45 -14.64
N GLU A 37 21.69 48.55 -14.44
CA GLU A 37 23.06 48.69 -14.94
C GLU A 37 23.09 48.81 -16.46
N ALA A 38 22.34 47.95 -17.17
CA ALA A 38 22.22 48.03 -18.63
C ALA A 38 21.64 49.37 -19.08
N LYS A 39 20.60 49.89 -18.39
CA LYS A 39 20.04 51.23 -18.68
C LYS A 39 21.07 52.33 -18.46
N ASN A 40 21.81 52.29 -17.35
CA ASN A 40 22.82 53.29 -17.03
C ASN A 40 23.97 53.28 -18.06
N LEU A 41 24.40 52.09 -18.51
CA LEU A 41 25.40 51.93 -19.56
C LEU A 41 24.92 52.50 -20.89
N VAL A 42 23.66 52.27 -21.26
CA VAL A 42 23.06 52.84 -22.48
C VAL A 42 22.98 54.37 -22.39
N SER A 43 22.47 54.92 -21.28
CA SER A 43 22.35 56.37 -21.10
C SER A 43 23.71 57.08 -21.12
N SER A 44 24.71 56.54 -20.39
CA SER A 44 26.06 57.11 -20.36
C SER A 44 26.77 57.00 -21.72
N SER A 45 26.53 55.93 -22.49
CA SER A 45 27.04 55.80 -23.85
C SER A 45 26.39 56.82 -24.78
N PHE A 46 25.08 57.06 -24.63
CA PHE A 46 24.34 58.04 -25.43
C PHE A 46 24.80 59.48 -25.15
N GLU A 47 25.05 59.83 -23.89
CA GLU A 47 25.60 61.14 -23.50
C GLU A 47 27.00 61.37 -24.07
N LYS A 48 27.90 60.35 -23.98
CA LYS A 48 29.24 60.43 -24.58
C LYS A 48 29.19 60.59 -26.10
N ILE A 49 28.26 59.92 -26.78
CA ILE A 49 28.06 60.08 -28.24
C ILE A 49 27.62 61.51 -28.56
N ASN A 50 26.68 62.07 -27.79
CA ASN A 50 26.21 63.45 -28.02
C ASN A 50 27.26 64.51 -27.72
N GLN A 51 28.08 64.32 -26.68
CA GLN A 51 29.21 65.22 -26.37
C GLN A 51 30.27 65.15 -27.48
N ASN A 52 30.66 63.96 -27.91
CA ASN A 52 31.61 63.79 -29.01
C ASN A 52 31.08 64.37 -30.33
N LYS A 53 29.77 64.27 -30.59
CA LYS A 53 29.16 64.86 -31.80
C LYS A 53 29.25 66.39 -31.78
N LYS A 54 29.07 67.04 -30.63
CA LYS A 54 29.23 68.50 -30.49
C LYS A 54 30.69 68.93 -30.69
N GLN A 55 31.65 68.18 -30.13
CA GLN A 55 33.09 68.44 -30.32
C GLN A 55 33.53 68.23 -31.77
N LEU A 56 33.08 67.16 -32.43
CA LEU A 56 33.37 66.89 -33.84
C LEU A 56 32.81 67.97 -34.78
N ILE A 57 31.65 68.56 -34.47
CA ILE A 57 31.07 69.66 -35.25
C ILE A 57 31.88 70.96 -35.07
N GLN A 58 32.42 71.22 -33.87
CA GLN A 58 33.29 72.37 -33.60
C GLN A 58 34.66 72.22 -34.26
N ASP A 59 35.25 71.02 -34.22
CA ASP A 59 36.53 70.73 -34.84
C ASP A 59 36.42 70.71 -36.38
N ALA A 60 35.32 70.23 -36.96
CA ALA A 60 35.10 70.19 -38.41
C ALA A 60 35.09 71.59 -39.07
N MET A 61 34.85 72.66 -38.31
CA MET A 61 34.90 74.05 -38.83
C MET A 61 36.34 74.58 -39.04
N LEU A 62 37.38 73.85 -38.59
CA LEU A 62 38.78 74.32 -38.63
C LEU A 62 39.75 73.34 -39.33
N LEU A 63 39.26 72.33 -40.04
CA LEU A 63 40.05 71.12 -40.26
C LEU A 63 40.63 70.92 -41.67
N ASN A 64 41.95 70.72 -41.66
CA ASN A 64 42.79 70.22 -42.74
C ASN A 64 42.31 68.82 -43.22
N PRO A 65 42.08 68.62 -44.53
CA PRO A 65 41.42 67.43 -45.09
C PRO A 65 42.09 66.09 -44.73
N LEU A 66 43.41 66.06 -44.51
CA LEU A 66 44.15 64.83 -44.21
C LEU A 66 43.77 64.20 -42.86
N ARG A 67 43.49 65.03 -41.85
CA ARG A 67 43.14 64.56 -40.49
C ARG A 67 41.69 64.05 -40.44
N LEU A 68 40.82 64.60 -41.28
CA LEU A 68 39.47 64.07 -41.48
C LEU A 68 39.51 62.67 -42.10
N GLU A 69 40.34 62.46 -43.13
CA GLU A 69 40.49 61.14 -43.78
C GLU A 69 40.97 60.06 -42.79
N ASN A 70 41.97 60.37 -41.96
CA ASN A 70 42.46 59.44 -40.94
C ASN A 70 41.40 59.11 -39.87
N ASN A 71 40.62 60.11 -39.44
CA ASN A 71 39.52 59.88 -38.51
C ASN A 71 38.42 59.02 -39.14
N ILE A 72 38.09 59.24 -40.42
CA ILE A 72 37.14 58.41 -41.16
C ILE A 72 37.63 56.96 -41.21
N LYS A 73 38.92 56.73 -41.52
CA LYS A 73 39.52 55.38 -41.53
C LYS A 73 39.45 54.70 -40.14
N ALA A 74 39.79 55.42 -39.08
CA ALA A 74 39.73 54.90 -37.72
C ALA A 74 38.28 54.54 -37.29
N VAL A 75 37.31 55.37 -37.65
CA VAL A 75 35.88 55.09 -37.40
C VAL A 75 35.43 53.86 -38.20
N HIS A 76 35.84 53.71 -39.47
CA HIS A 76 35.52 52.52 -40.27
C HIS A 76 36.09 51.24 -39.66
N GLN A 77 37.34 51.26 -39.19
CA GLN A 77 37.93 50.11 -38.49
C GLN A 77 37.17 49.77 -37.20
N LYS A 78 36.76 50.79 -36.43
CA LYS A 78 35.96 50.57 -35.22
C LYS A 78 34.57 50.00 -35.52
N ILE A 79 33.93 50.46 -36.59
CA ILE A 79 32.66 49.89 -37.07
C ILE A 79 32.86 48.42 -37.47
N GLY A 80 33.92 48.09 -38.21
CA GLY A 80 34.23 46.71 -38.59
C GLY A 80 34.43 45.79 -37.37
N HIS A 81 35.19 46.23 -36.37
CA HIS A 81 35.37 45.47 -35.14
C HIS A 81 34.05 45.26 -34.37
N LEU A 82 33.21 46.31 -34.27
CA LEU A 82 31.89 46.21 -33.64
C LEU A 82 30.95 45.26 -34.40
N GLN A 83 31.01 45.23 -35.73
CA GLN A 83 30.25 44.27 -36.55
C GLN A 83 30.68 42.82 -36.27
N VAL A 84 31.98 42.55 -36.15
CA VAL A 84 32.50 41.22 -35.80
C VAL A 84 32.04 40.81 -34.39
N GLN A 85 32.13 41.72 -33.41
CA GLN A 85 31.64 41.46 -32.05
C GLN A 85 30.13 41.20 -32.03
N TYR A 86 29.34 42.00 -32.75
CA TYR A 86 27.91 41.81 -32.88
C TYR A 86 27.58 40.44 -33.50
N ASN A 87 28.26 40.05 -34.58
CA ASN A 87 28.05 38.76 -35.23
C ASN A 87 28.40 37.59 -34.29
N ASN A 88 29.47 37.70 -33.50
CA ASN A 88 29.85 36.70 -32.51
C ASN A 88 28.76 36.56 -31.40
N VAL A 89 28.32 37.67 -30.81
CA VAL A 89 27.24 37.67 -29.81
C VAL A 89 25.93 37.12 -30.41
N ASN A 90 25.63 37.45 -31.66
CA ASN A 90 24.45 36.92 -32.35
C ASN A 90 24.56 35.41 -32.58
N SER A 91 25.74 34.90 -32.93
CA SER A 91 26.01 33.45 -33.02
C SER A 91 25.79 32.76 -31.68
N GLN A 92 26.37 33.30 -30.60
CA GLN A 92 26.18 32.76 -29.25
C GLN A 92 24.70 32.75 -28.83
N ASN A 93 23.95 33.79 -29.18
CA ASN A 93 22.50 33.84 -28.92
C ASN A 93 21.74 32.74 -29.69
N ASN A 94 22.15 32.42 -30.91
CA ASN A 94 21.57 31.31 -31.67
C ASN A 94 21.89 29.96 -31.02
N ASP A 95 23.10 29.78 -30.50
CA ASP A 95 23.49 28.57 -29.77
C ASP A 95 22.67 28.40 -28.48
N TYR A 96 22.51 29.48 -27.70
CA TYR A 96 21.64 29.46 -26.52
C TYR A 96 20.18 29.19 -26.87
N LYS A 97 19.68 29.72 -27.99
CA LYS A 97 18.33 29.43 -28.48
C LYS A 97 18.16 27.94 -28.79
N SER A 98 19.12 27.35 -29.52
CA SER A 98 19.13 25.91 -29.80
C SER A 98 19.15 25.06 -28.53
N PHE A 99 19.97 25.45 -27.54
CA PHE A 99 20.01 24.79 -26.24
C PHE A 99 18.67 24.88 -25.48
N ILE A 100 18.04 26.05 -25.45
CA ILE A 100 16.72 26.25 -24.84
C ILE A 100 15.67 25.37 -25.52
N ASP A 101 15.68 25.28 -26.84
CA ASP A 101 14.73 24.46 -27.58
C ASP A 101 14.96 22.96 -27.36
N LYS A 102 16.22 22.51 -27.19
CA LYS A 102 16.52 21.15 -26.73
C LYS A 102 15.93 20.87 -25.35
N GLN A 103 16.14 21.77 -24.39
CA GLN A 103 15.59 21.66 -23.03
C GLN A 103 14.06 21.64 -23.01
N ARG A 104 13.40 22.42 -23.89
CA ARG A 104 11.94 22.39 -24.05
C ARG A 104 11.43 21.05 -24.55
N ARG A 105 12.10 20.44 -25.54
CA ARG A 105 11.76 19.09 -26.03
C ARG A 105 11.92 18.03 -24.95
N GLU A 106 13.02 18.06 -24.21
CA GLU A 106 13.25 17.15 -23.07
C GLU A 106 12.15 17.31 -22.01
N LEU A 107 11.79 18.56 -21.65
CA LEU A 107 10.71 18.83 -20.70
C LEU A 107 9.34 18.31 -21.19
N GLN A 108 9.05 18.41 -22.49
CA GLN A 108 7.83 17.85 -23.08
C GLN A 108 7.82 16.32 -22.98
N LEU A 109 8.93 15.65 -23.28
CA LEU A 109 9.06 14.20 -23.12
C LEU A 109 8.84 13.78 -21.66
N TYR A 110 9.42 14.49 -20.70
CA TYR A 110 9.18 14.23 -19.27
C TYR A 110 7.72 14.39 -18.87
N LYS A 111 7.01 15.39 -19.42
CA LYS A 111 5.57 15.57 -19.18
C LYS A 111 4.76 14.41 -19.74
N GLN A 112 5.09 13.92 -20.94
CA GLN A 112 4.44 12.76 -21.55
C GLN A 112 4.67 11.50 -20.70
N ILE A 113 5.92 11.18 -20.35
CA ILE A 113 6.27 10.04 -19.49
C ILE A 113 5.50 10.11 -18.16
N LYS A 114 5.48 11.29 -17.52
CA LYS A 114 4.74 11.50 -16.27
C LYS A 114 3.24 11.22 -16.45
N SER A 115 2.64 11.69 -17.54
CA SER A 115 1.21 11.45 -17.81
C SER A 115 0.90 9.96 -18.02
N THR A 116 1.75 9.23 -18.75
CA THR A 116 1.61 7.79 -18.96
C THR A 116 1.76 7.02 -17.65
N LEU A 117 2.73 7.38 -16.82
CA LEU A 117 2.90 6.75 -15.50
C LEU A 117 1.70 6.99 -14.59
N ILE A 118 1.12 8.20 -14.59
CA ILE A 118 -0.10 8.49 -13.81
C ILE A 118 -1.26 7.61 -14.28
N LYS A 119 -1.45 7.44 -15.59
CA LYS A 119 -2.49 6.56 -16.14
C LYS A 119 -2.30 5.11 -15.71
N LYS A 120 -1.09 4.56 -15.86
CA LYS A 120 -0.77 3.18 -15.42
C LYS A 120 -1.00 2.98 -13.91
N VAL A 121 -0.63 3.97 -13.09
CA VAL A 121 -0.91 3.90 -11.64
C VAL A 121 -2.42 3.93 -11.37
N GLN A 122 -3.20 4.67 -12.14
CA GLN A 122 -4.66 4.68 -12.00
C GLN A 122 -5.28 3.35 -12.43
N GLU A 123 -4.84 2.76 -13.54
CA GLU A 123 -5.25 1.44 -14.03
C GLU A 123 -4.96 0.35 -12.99
N ASN A 124 -3.72 0.27 -12.48
CA ASN A 124 -3.35 -0.70 -11.45
C ASN A 124 -4.16 -0.51 -10.15
N ASN A 125 -4.50 0.72 -9.77
CA ASN A 125 -5.34 0.96 -8.59
C ASN A 125 -6.78 0.49 -8.81
N ILE A 126 -7.29 0.50 -10.04
CA ILE A 126 -8.60 -0.05 -10.38
C ILE A 126 -8.55 -1.58 -10.30
N GLU A 127 -7.51 -2.21 -10.86
CA GLU A 127 -7.30 -3.66 -10.77
C GLU A 127 -7.20 -4.14 -9.32
N ILE A 128 -6.43 -3.45 -8.48
CA ILE A 128 -6.32 -3.78 -7.04
C ILE A 128 -7.70 -3.72 -6.35
N LYS A 129 -8.50 -2.68 -6.62
CA LYS A 129 -9.84 -2.58 -6.04
C LYS A 129 -10.77 -3.69 -6.52
N GLN A 130 -10.61 -4.14 -7.75
CA GLN A 130 -11.38 -5.27 -8.29
C GLN A 130 -10.97 -6.57 -7.58
N MET A 131 -9.66 -6.82 -7.42
CA MET A 131 -9.17 -7.97 -6.66
C MET A 131 -9.65 -7.98 -5.21
N GLU A 132 -9.64 -6.82 -4.53
CA GLU A 132 -10.18 -6.68 -3.17
C GLU A 132 -11.69 -6.98 -3.10
N SER A 133 -12.45 -6.65 -4.15
CA SER A 133 -13.88 -6.98 -4.22
C SER A 133 -14.09 -8.49 -4.41
N ASP A 134 -13.33 -9.10 -5.30
CA ASP A 134 -13.40 -10.55 -5.58
C ASP A 134 -12.97 -11.37 -4.35
N GLU A 135 -11.97 -10.90 -3.59
CA GLU A 135 -11.54 -11.52 -2.34
C GLU A 135 -12.64 -11.47 -1.28
N LYS A 136 -13.31 -10.32 -1.10
CA LYS A 136 -14.46 -10.20 -0.19
C LYS A 136 -15.62 -11.10 -0.58
N GLU A 137 -15.87 -11.29 -1.87
CA GLU A 137 -16.90 -12.23 -2.34
C GLU A 137 -16.52 -13.67 -2.02
N LYS A 138 -15.25 -14.05 -2.22
CA LYS A 138 -14.74 -15.38 -1.82
C LYS A 138 -14.82 -15.60 -0.32
N GLU A 139 -14.44 -14.62 0.50
CA GLU A 139 -14.57 -14.70 1.96
C GLU A 139 -16.03 -14.86 2.40
N ALA A 140 -16.95 -14.09 1.79
CA ALA A 140 -18.38 -14.22 2.06
C ALA A 140 -18.92 -15.60 1.69
N LYS A 141 -18.43 -16.20 0.58
CA LYS A 141 -18.78 -17.56 0.19
C LYS A 141 -18.24 -18.60 1.17
N ILE A 142 -16.98 -18.50 1.56
CA ILE A 142 -16.36 -19.38 2.57
C ILE A 142 -17.11 -19.30 3.91
N HIS A 143 -17.55 -18.11 4.32
CA HIS A 143 -18.34 -17.93 5.54
C HIS A 143 -19.69 -18.65 5.45
N LYS A 144 -20.43 -18.48 4.33
CA LYS A 144 -21.69 -19.18 4.09
C LYS A 144 -21.50 -20.70 4.09
N ASP A 145 -20.48 -21.19 3.41
CA ASP A 145 -20.17 -22.63 3.36
C ASP A 145 -19.82 -23.17 4.76
N SER A 146 -19.08 -22.40 5.56
CA SER A 146 -18.80 -22.73 6.97
C SER A 146 -20.05 -22.79 7.84
N GLU A 147 -21.00 -21.87 7.65
CA GLU A 147 -22.28 -21.90 8.36
C GLU A 147 -23.13 -23.13 7.97
N ILE A 148 -23.17 -23.47 6.68
CA ILE A 148 -23.86 -24.67 6.19
C ILE A 148 -23.28 -25.93 6.85
N VAL A 149 -21.94 -26.06 6.90
CA VAL A 149 -21.27 -27.20 7.55
C VAL A 149 -21.62 -27.27 9.03
N LYS A 150 -21.69 -26.13 9.74
CA LYS A 150 -22.11 -26.10 11.15
C LYS A 150 -23.55 -26.58 11.32
N ILE A 151 -24.48 -26.11 10.49
CA ILE A 151 -25.88 -26.53 10.52
C ILE A 151 -25.99 -28.04 10.29
N GLN A 152 -25.33 -28.55 9.24
CA GLN A 152 -25.31 -29.99 8.92
C GLN A 152 -24.73 -30.82 10.07
N SER A 153 -23.68 -30.34 10.74
CA SER A 153 -23.09 -31.03 11.89
C SER A 153 -24.06 -31.13 13.08
N ILE A 154 -24.84 -30.08 13.33
CA ILE A 154 -25.87 -30.05 14.38
C ILE A 154 -27.02 -31.01 14.04
N GLU A 155 -27.48 -31.01 12.79
CA GLU A 155 -28.53 -31.93 12.32
C GLU A 155 -28.09 -33.38 12.42
N TYR A 156 -26.87 -33.70 11.98
CA TYR A 156 -26.28 -35.03 12.12
C TYR A 156 -26.23 -35.45 13.60
N PHE A 157 -25.81 -34.56 14.50
CA PHE A 157 -25.77 -34.86 15.94
C PHE A 157 -27.17 -35.12 16.53
N LYS A 158 -28.18 -34.33 16.12
CA LYS A 158 -29.58 -34.55 16.52
C LYS A 158 -30.11 -35.90 16.02
N GLN A 159 -29.84 -36.24 14.76
CA GLN A 159 -30.23 -37.54 14.19
C GLN A 159 -29.56 -38.69 14.95
N LYS A 160 -28.25 -38.58 15.21
CA LYS A 160 -27.50 -39.57 16.01
C LYS A 160 -28.12 -39.77 17.39
N GLN A 161 -28.46 -38.70 18.10
CA GLN A 161 -29.13 -38.79 19.41
C GLN A 161 -30.54 -39.40 19.32
N LYS A 162 -31.27 -39.15 18.23
CA LYS A 162 -32.58 -39.77 18.00
C LYS A 162 -32.41 -41.27 17.79
N TYR A 163 -31.50 -41.69 16.91
CA TYR A 163 -31.20 -43.11 16.69
C TYR A 163 -30.76 -43.83 17.96
N GLN A 164 -29.94 -43.19 18.81
CA GLN A 164 -29.55 -43.79 20.09
C GLN A 164 -30.75 -43.99 21.04
N ARG A 165 -31.69 -43.04 21.08
CA ARG A 165 -32.93 -43.16 21.87
C ARG A 165 -33.84 -44.26 21.32
N ASP A 166 -34.09 -44.24 20.02
CA ASP A 166 -34.95 -45.22 19.34
C ASP A 166 -34.35 -46.64 19.49
N PHE A 167 -33.03 -46.78 19.35
CA PHE A 167 -32.32 -48.04 19.56
C PHE A 167 -32.44 -48.53 21.01
N HIS A 168 -32.32 -47.62 21.99
CA HIS A 168 -32.48 -47.97 23.40
C HIS A 168 -33.92 -48.38 23.73
N SER A 169 -34.93 -47.71 23.16
CA SER A 169 -36.34 -48.10 23.36
C SER A 169 -36.65 -49.47 22.74
N VAL A 170 -36.12 -49.77 21.55
CA VAL A 170 -36.29 -51.10 20.94
C VAL A 170 -35.64 -52.19 21.80
N PHE A 171 -34.46 -51.92 22.35
CA PHE A 171 -33.81 -52.84 23.29
C PHE A 171 -34.63 -53.08 24.56
N GLN A 172 -35.23 -52.03 25.14
CA GLN A 172 -36.09 -52.16 26.31
C GLN A 172 -37.34 -53.01 26.02
N VAL A 173 -38.03 -52.75 24.90
CA VAL A 173 -39.20 -53.53 24.50
C VAL A 173 -38.83 -55.00 24.30
N LEU A 174 -37.71 -55.29 23.63
CA LEU A 174 -37.24 -56.67 23.44
C LEU A 174 -36.86 -57.35 24.76
N GLU A 175 -36.27 -56.63 25.72
CA GLU A 175 -35.99 -57.17 27.05
C GLU A 175 -37.27 -57.47 27.83
N GLU A 176 -38.29 -56.61 27.73
CA GLU A 176 -39.59 -56.79 28.36
C GLU A 176 -40.34 -57.98 27.75
N GLU A 177 -40.44 -58.07 26.41
CA GLU A 177 -41.03 -59.22 25.71
C GLU A 177 -40.34 -60.52 26.07
N ASN A 178 -39.00 -60.57 26.07
CA ASN A 178 -38.25 -61.76 26.48
C ASN A 178 -38.47 -62.12 27.95
N ARG A 179 -38.68 -61.15 28.84
CA ARG A 179 -39.06 -61.41 30.24
C ARG A 179 -40.46 -61.96 30.35
N GLU A 180 -41.40 -61.48 29.53
CA GLU A 180 -42.77 -61.99 29.49
C GLU A 180 -42.86 -63.39 28.87
N GLU A 181 -42.14 -63.69 27.80
CA GLU A 181 -42.04 -65.04 27.24
C GLU A 181 -41.46 -66.02 28.25
N LYS A 182 -40.36 -65.65 28.94
CA LYS A 182 -39.81 -66.47 30.03
C LYS A 182 -40.78 -66.67 31.19
N LYS A 183 -41.75 -65.75 31.40
CA LYS A 183 -42.84 -65.93 32.37
C LYS A 183 -43.93 -66.84 31.81
N LYS A 184 -44.30 -66.70 30.53
CA LYS A 184 -45.29 -67.57 29.87
C LYS A 184 -44.81 -69.01 29.73
N ASP A 185 -43.52 -69.24 29.51
CA ASP A 185 -42.91 -70.58 29.50
C ASP A 185 -42.87 -71.22 30.90
N LYS A 186 -42.75 -70.41 31.95
CA LYS A 186 -42.84 -70.88 33.35
C LYS A 186 -44.28 -71.10 33.83
N PHE A 187 -45.24 -70.42 33.23
CA PHE A 187 -46.67 -70.48 33.57
C PHE A 187 -47.45 -70.75 32.29
N GLY A 188 -47.44 -72.00 31.83
CA GLY A 188 -48.13 -72.41 30.60
C GLY A 188 -49.58 -71.95 30.59
N PHE A 189 -49.87 -70.90 29.81
CA PHE A 189 -51.22 -70.37 29.66
C PHE A 189 -51.99 -71.29 28.71
N LYS A 190 -52.82 -72.14 29.31
CA LYS A 190 -53.95 -72.78 28.63
C LYS A 190 -55.14 -71.83 28.74
N ASN A 191 -55.81 -71.57 27.63
CA ASN A 191 -57.12 -70.93 27.65
C ASN A 191 -58.12 -71.86 28.37
N GLU A 192 -59.15 -71.28 29.00
CA GLU A 192 -60.13 -72.00 29.85
C GLU A 192 -60.85 -73.16 29.13
N ASN A 193 -60.80 -73.23 27.79
CA ASN A 193 -61.43 -74.26 26.98
C ASN A 193 -60.45 -75.15 26.17
N GLY A 194 -59.13 -74.97 26.30
CA GLY A 194 -58.15 -75.87 25.66
C GLY A 194 -58.10 -75.86 24.12
N GLU A 195 -58.69 -74.87 23.45
CA GLU A 195 -58.70 -74.77 21.99
C GLU A 195 -57.78 -73.66 21.45
N ASN A 196 -57.02 -74.02 20.40
CA ASN A 196 -56.05 -73.15 19.74
C ASN A 196 -56.77 -72.12 18.86
N MET A 197 -56.57 -70.82 19.14
CA MET A 197 -57.04 -69.74 18.26
C MET A 197 -56.25 -69.73 16.96
N ILE A 198 -56.95 -70.02 15.86
CA ILE A 198 -56.44 -69.84 14.50
C ILE A 198 -56.64 -68.37 14.14
N ILE A 199 -55.57 -67.60 14.25
CA ILE A 199 -55.51 -66.19 13.83
C ILE A 199 -55.41 -66.17 12.30
N GLU A 200 -56.30 -65.41 11.67
CA GLU A 200 -56.33 -65.20 10.22
C GLU A 200 -54.96 -64.77 9.70
N SER A 201 -54.56 -65.43 8.61
CA SER A 201 -53.19 -65.60 8.13
C SER A 201 -52.33 -64.31 8.12
N PRO A 202 -51.34 -64.17 9.04
CA PRO A 202 -50.37 -63.06 9.05
C PRO A 202 -49.36 -63.12 7.89
N VAL A 203 -49.55 -64.03 6.94
CA VAL A 203 -48.57 -64.36 5.89
C VAL A 203 -48.29 -63.18 4.97
N TYR A 204 -49.28 -62.35 4.63
CA TYR A 204 -49.06 -61.19 3.75
C TYR A 204 -48.25 -60.08 4.43
N ILE A 205 -48.52 -59.79 5.71
CA ILE A 205 -47.79 -58.78 6.47
C ILE A 205 -46.35 -59.22 6.69
N LEU A 206 -46.15 -60.51 7.04
CA LEU A 206 -44.83 -61.10 7.17
C LEU A 206 -44.07 -61.04 5.83
N PHE A 207 -44.73 -61.35 4.71
CA PHE A 207 -44.10 -61.32 3.39
C PHE A 207 -43.59 -59.92 3.00
N PHE A 208 -44.41 -58.87 3.18
CA PHE A 208 -43.98 -57.49 2.93
C PHE A 208 -42.85 -57.06 3.88
N GLN A 209 -42.95 -57.41 5.17
CA GLN A 209 -41.92 -57.11 6.15
C GLN A 209 -40.59 -57.78 5.78
N PHE A 210 -40.61 -59.03 5.34
CA PHE A 210 -39.44 -59.72 4.82
C PHE A 210 -38.84 -59.01 3.61
N ILE A 211 -39.66 -58.61 2.62
CA ILE A 211 -39.18 -57.88 1.44
C ILE A 211 -38.49 -56.57 1.83
N PHE A 212 -39.09 -55.78 2.72
CA PHE A 212 -38.49 -54.53 3.19
C PHE A 212 -37.15 -54.78 3.90
N ILE A 213 -37.08 -55.78 4.78
CA ILE A 213 -35.84 -56.17 5.45
C ILE A 213 -34.76 -56.53 4.43
N PHE A 214 -35.09 -57.32 3.40
CA PHE A 214 -34.15 -57.68 2.33
C PHE A 214 -33.66 -56.46 1.54
N ILE A 215 -34.54 -55.51 1.21
CA ILE A 215 -34.17 -54.27 0.52
C ILE A 215 -33.22 -53.43 1.39
N PHE A 216 -33.51 -53.28 2.68
CA PHE A 216 -32.64 -52.52 3.60
C PHE A 216 -31.28 -53.18 3.78
N ILE A 217 -31.25 -54.51 3.94
CA ILE A 217 -30.00 -55.28 3.99
C ILE A 217 -29.20 -55.08 2.70
N TYR A 218 -29.85 -55.13 1.55
CA TYR A 218 -29.20 -54.93 0.25
C TYR A 218 -28.58 -53.53 0.10
N ILE A 219 -29.33 -52.47 0.44
CA ILE A 219 -28.84 -51.08 0.42
C ILE A 219 -27.67 -50.91 1.40
N TYR A 220 -27.79 -51.47 2.61
CA TYR A 220 -26.74 -51.40 3.63
C TYR A 220 -25.44 -52.06 3.16
N ILE A 221 -25.53 -53.26 2.59
CA ILE A 221 -24.38 -53.96 1.99
C ILE A 221 -23.75 -53.11 0.89
N TYR A 222 -24.56 -52.50 0.02
CA TYR A 222 -24.07 -51.63 -1.05
C TYR A 222 -23.29 -50.41 -0.54
N ILE A 223 -23.84 -49.70 0.46
CA ILE A 223 -23.18 -48.54 1.07
C ILE A 223 -21.84 -48.96 1.69
N TYR A 224 -21.80 -50.11 2.37
CA TYR A 224 -20.58 -50.65 2.95
C TYR A 224 -19.52 -50.98 1.91
N ILE A 225 -19.91 -51.62 0.80
CA ILE A 225 -19.01 -51.91 -0.32
C ILE A 225 -18.43 -50.61 -0.89
N TYR A 226 -19.25 -49.57 -1.10
CA TYR A 226 -18.78 -48.28 -1.60
C TYR A 226 -17.78 -47.61 -0.65
N ILE A 227 -18.09 -47.55 0.65
CA ILE A 227 -17.16 -46.98 1.65
C ILE A 227 -15.84 -47.74 1.66
N TYR A 228 -15.90 -49.08 1.59
CA TYR A 228 -14.72 -49.93 1.56
C TYR A 228 -13.85 -49.65 0.31
N ILE A 229 -14.47 -49.52 -0.87
CA ILE A 229 -13.76 -49.16 -2.12
C ILE A 229 -13.09 -47.78 -1.99
N TYR A 230 -13.78 -46.78 -1.43
CA TYR A 230 -13.21 -45.44 -1.24
C TYR A 230 -12.00 -45.45 -0.30
N ILE A 231 -12.07 -46.18 0.81
CA ILE A 231 -10.96 -46.35 1.74
C ILE A 231 -9.77 -47.03 1.03
N TYR A 232 -10.03 -48.06 0.23
CA TYR A 232 -8.99 -48.74 -0.54
C TYR A 232 -8.30 -47.83 -1.57
N ILE A 233 -9.07 -47.01 -2.30
CA ILE A 233 -8.53 -46.02 -3.25
C ILE A 233 -7.66 -45.00 -2.51
N TYR A 234 -8.11 -44.51 -1.36
CA TYR A 234 -7.35 -43.52 -0.58
C TYR A 234 -6.04 -44.11 -0.04
N ILE A 235 -6.08 -45.31 0.52
CA ILE A 235 -4.88 -46.05 0.96
C ILE A 235 -3.95 -46.29 -0.24
N TYR A 236 -4.48 -46.67 -1.40
CA TYR A 236 -3.68 -46.88 -2.60
C TYR A 236 -2.96 -45.60 -3.05
N ILE A 237 -3.65 -44.46 -3.12
CA ILE A 237 -3.05 -43.17 -3.48
C ILE A 237 -1.95 -42.80 -2.48
N LEU A 238 -2.21 -42.98 -1.18
CA LEU A 238 -1.27 -42.66 -0.11
C LEU A 238 -0.02 -43.55 -0.18
N VAL A 239 -0.20 -44.86 -0.41
CA VAL A 239 0.91 -45.81 -0.63
C VAL A 239 1.71 -45.47 -1.88
N VAL A 240 1.06 -45.10 -2.99
CA VAL A 240 1.75 -44.67 -4.21
C VAL A 240 2.56 -43.39 -3.98
N HIS A 241 2.01 -42.43 -3.24
CA HIS A 241 2.72 -41.18 -2.91
C HIS A 241 3.95 -41.45 -2.04
N ILE A 242 3.82 -42.28 -1.00
CA ILE A 242 4.94 -42.70 -0.16
C ILE A 242 5.99 -43.45 -0.99
N LYS A 243 5.57 -44.39 -1.85
CA LYS A 243 6.48 -45.16 -2.71
C LYS A 243 7.22 -44.26 -3.71
N ASN A 244 6.57 -43.22 -4.24
CA ASN A 244 7.21 -42.25 -5.13
C ASN A 244 8.23 -41.36 -4.39
N ASN A 245 7.93 -40.94 -3.17
CA ASN A 245 8.88 -40.18 -2.35
C ASN A 245 10.06 -41.04 -1.89
N GLN A 246 9.81 -42.30 -1.52
CA GLN A 246 10.86 -43.28 -1.24
C GLN A 246 11.72 -43.54 -2.48
N LYS A 247 11.14 -43.74 -3.68
CA LYS A 247 11.92 -43.84 -4.93
C LYS A 247 12.80 -42.61 -5.18
N LYS A 248 12.32 -41.40 -4.89
CA LYS A 248 13.14 -40.18 -5.04
C LYS A 248 14.30 -40.13 -4.05
N GLN A 249 14.11 -40.60 -2.81
CA GLN A 249 15.18 -40.68 -1.82
C GLN A 249 16.14 -41.84 -2.11
N GLN A 250 15.61 -42.99 -2.54
CA GLN A 250 16.38 -44.15 -2.93
C GLN A 250 17.23 -43.84 -4.16
N ASN A 251 16.71 -43.16 -5.19
CA ASN A 251 17.53 -42.71 -6.32
C ASN A 251 18.68 -41.76 -5.91
N ARG A 252 18.53 -40.97 -4.83
CA ARG A 252 19.62 -40.14 -4.28
C ARG A 252 20.64 -40.97 -3.50
N LEU A 253 20.17 -41.94 -2.72
CA LEU A 253 21.03 -42.86 -1.97
C LEU A 253 21.75 -43.84 -2.89
N ASP A 254 21.09 -44.33 -3.94
CA ASP A 254 21.63 -45.22 -4.97
C ASP A 254 22.70 -44.50 -5.80
N MET A 255 22.57 -43.19 -6.04
CA MET A 255 23.64 -42.40 -6.66
C MET A 255 24.86 -42.25 -5.74
N SER A 256 24.64 -42.12 -4.42
CA SER A 256 25.72 -42.08 -3.43
C SER A 256 26.37 -43.45 -3.21
N SER A 257 25.59 -44.53 -3.20
CA SER A 257 26.10 -45.90 -3.01
C SER A 257 26.77 -46.41 -4.28
N ASN A 258 26.29 -46.06 -5.47
CA ASN A 258 26.99 -46.34 -6.73
C ASN A 258 28.37 -45.67 -6.77
N LEU A 259 28.52 -44.47 -6.19
CA LEU A 259 29.82 -43.81 -6.06
C LEU A 259 30.77 -44.55 -5.11
N GLU A 260 30.22 -45.15 -4.04
CA GLU A 260 30.96 -45.97 -3.08
C GLU A 260 31.32 -47.36 -3.65
N VAL A 261 30.43 -47.97 -4.42
CA VAL A 261 30.66 -49.23 -5.14
C VAL A 261 31.73 -49.04 -6.20
N LEU A 262 31.66 -47.96 -6.99
CA LEU A 262 32.71 -47.61 -7.96
C LEU A 262 34.07 -47.38 -7.29
N LYS A 263 34.11 -46.74 -6.12
CA LYS A 263 35.35 -46.63 -5.32
C LYS A 263 35.88 -48.00 -4.90
N LYS A 264 35.01 -48.86 -4.37
CA LYS A 264 35.39 -50.21 -3.93
C LYS A 264 35.80 -51.10 -5.11
N GLU A 265 35.16 -50.99 -6.26
CA GLU A 265 35.57 -51.71 -7.48
C GLU A 265 36.96 -51.26 -7.93
N VAL A 266 37.24 -49.96 -7.92
CA VAL A 266 38.59 -49.43 -8.20
C VAL A 266 39.62 -49.98 -7.21
N ASP A 267 39.30 -49.99 -5.91
CA ASP A 267 40.19 -50.53 -4.87
C ASP A 267 40.41 -52.05 -5.01
N GLN A 268 39.36 -52.81 -5.34
CA GLN A 268 39.44 -54.26 -5.60
C GLN A 268 40.26 -54.56 -6.85
N HIS A 269 40.12 -53.73 -7.88
CA HIS A 269 40.88 -53.79 -9.09
C HIS A 269 42.38 -53.60 -8.82
N ASP A 270 42.76 -52.61 -8.02
CA ASP A 270 44.15 -52.43 -7.59
C ASP A 270 44.68 -53.63 -6.75
N GLU A 271 43.81 -54.27 -5.95
CA GLU A 271 44.18 -55.46 -5.16
C GLU A 271 44.35 -56.73 -6.01
N ILE A 272 43.48 -56.96 -7.00
CA ILE A 272 43.59 -58.06 -7.98
C ILE A 272 44.85 -57.88 -8.81
N PHE A 273 45.14 -56.65 -9.23
CA PHE A 273 46.37 -56.32 -9.94
C PHE A 273 47.60 -56.68 -9.10
N LYS A 274 47.60 -56.32 -7.81
CA LYS A 274 48.67 -56.66 -6.87
C LYS A 274 48.84 -58.18 -6.74
N LYS A 275 47.75 -58.93 -6.59
CA LYS A 275 47.76 -60.41 -6.53
C LYS A 275 48.22 -61.07 -7.82
N LEU A 276 47.85 -60.54 -8.99
CA LEU A 276 48.32 -61.04 -10.30
C LEU A 276 49.82 -60.80 -10.46
N VAL A 277 50.31 -59.61 -10.09
CA VAL A 277 51.74 -59.31 -10.06
C VAL A 277 52.48 -60.27 -9.10
N ASP A 278 51.95 -60.46 -7.89
CA ASP A 278 52.52 -61.34 -6.87
C ASP A 278 52.45 -62.84 -7.22
N GLN A 279 51.49 -63.29 -8.04
CA GLN A 279 51.40 -64.67 -8.52
C GLN A 279 52.26 -64.93 -9.75
N CYS A 280 52.42 -63.95 -10.65
CA CYS A 280 53.29 -64.08 -11.82
C CYS A 280 54.78 -64.05 -11.46
N LEU A 281 55.16 -63.40 -10.35
CA LEU A 281 56.56 -63.33 -9.88
C LEU A 281 57.16 -64.70 -9.46
N PRO A 282 56.50 -65.56 -8.65
CA PRO A 282 57.06 -66.83 -8.19
C PRO A 282 56.75 -68.04 -9.09
N ILE A 283 55.71 -68.03 -9.92
CA ILE A 283 55.36 -69.17 -10.80
C ILE A 283 56.46 -69.45 -11.84
N ASN A 284 57.23 -68.43 -12.22
CA ASN A 284 58.40 -68.59 -13.09
C ASN A 284 59.58 -69.31 -12.39
N GLN A 285 59.67 -69.35 -11.07
CA GLN A 285 60.81 -70.00 -10.40
C GLN A 285 60.57 -71.50 -10.15
N ASN A 286 59.34 -71.91 -9.84
CA ASN A 286 59.05 -73.28 -9.42
C ASN A 286 58.63 -74.23 -10.56
N LYS A 287 58.04 -73.73 -11.66
CA LYS A 287 57.68 -74.55 -12.84
C LYS A 287 58.87 -74.77 -13.79
N ILE A 288 59.88 -73.90 -13.74
CA ILE A 288 61.13 -74.05 -14.49
C ILE A 288 62.00 -75.18 -13.93
N GLN A 289 61.85 -75.53 -12.64
CA GLN A 289 62.64 -76.56 -11.97
C GLN A 289 62.08 -77.99 -12.10
N SER A 290 60.83 -78.18 -12.52
CA SER A 290 60.17 -79.50 -12.57
C SER A 290 59.97 -80.09 -13.98
N ILE A 291 60.47 -79.43 -15.02
CA ILE A 291 60.38 -79.91 -16.41
C ILE A 291 61.78 -80.35 -16.89
N ASN A 292 62.09 -81.63 -16.72
CA ASN A 292 63.15 -82.34 -17.47
C ASN A 292 62.56 -82.81 -18.81
N ILE A 293 62.39 -81.90 -19.77
CA ILE A 293 61.98 -82.24 -21.15
C ILE A 293 63.05 -81.73 -22.10
N GLU A 294 63.57 -82.62 -22.94
CA GLU A 294 64.67 -82.42 -23.89
C GLU A 294 64.33 -81.57 -25.13
N ASP A 295 63.22 -80.81 -25.15
CA ASP A 295 62.89 -79.88 -26.24
C ASP A 295 62.71 -78.45 -25.74
N LYS A 296 63.82 -77.70 -25.76
CA LYS A 296 63.91 -76.27 -25.40
C LYS A 296 62.90 -75.38 -26.14
N ASP A 297 62.55 -75.76 -27.36
CA ASP A 297 61.72 -74.95 -28.26
C ASP A 297 60.23 -74.97 -27.86
N GLN A 298 59.71 -76.10 -27.36
CA GLN A 298 58.32 -76.18 -26.90
C GLN A 298 58.10 -75.40 -25.60
N LYS A 299 59.08 -75.40 -24.69
CA LYS A 299 59.03 -74.62 -23.45
C LYS A 299 58.99 -73.11 -23.75
N ASN A 300 59.84 -72.66 -24.68
CA ASN A 300 59.85 -71.26 -25.11
C ASN A 300 58.53 -70.85 -25.78
N GLN A 301 57.91 -71.72 -26.57
CA GLN A 301 56.60 -71.41 -27.18
C GLN A 301 55.49 -71.27 -26.14
N ILE A 302 55.42 -72.18 -25.16
CA ILE A 302 54.40 -72.13 -24.09
C ILE A 302 54.61 -70.88 -23.21
N GLU A 303 55.85 -70.52 -22.90
CA GLU A 303 56.17 -69.29 -22.16
C GLU A 303 55.78 -68.03 -22.94
N GLN A 304 56.06 -67.99 -24.26
CA GLN A 304 55.68 -66.87 -25.12
C GLN A 304 54.15 -66.73 -25.24
N GLU A 305 53.42 -67.84 -25.31
CA GLU A 305 51.97 -67.83 -25.45
C GLU A 305 51.28 -67.41 -24.14
N GLN A 306 51.78 -67.87 -22.99
CA GLN A 306 51.32 -67.40 -21.67
C GLN A 306 51.64 -65.91 -21.46
N MET A 307 52.82 -65.48 -21.90
CA MET A 307 53.22 -64.08 -21.79
C MET A 307 52.37 -63.17 -22.68
N LYS A 308 52.04 -63.60 -23.91
CA LYS A 308 51.09 -62.90 -24.78
C LYS A 308 49.71 -62.79 -24.12
N GLN A 309 49.17 -63.86 -23.54
CA GLN A 309 47.89 -63.81 -22.85
C GLN A 309 47.90 -62.88 -21.62
N ILE A 310 49.02 -62.80 -20.89
CA ILE A 310 49.17 -61.86 -19.78
C ILE A 310 49.21 -60.42 -20.30
N ILE A 311 50.00 -60.16 -21.34
CA ILE A 311 50.11 -58.84 -21.96
C ILE A 311 48.75 -58.38 -22.49
N GLU A 312 48.00 -59.26 -23.16
CA GLU A 312 46.70 -58.94 -23.73
C GLU A 312 45.65 -58.65 -22.64
N LYS A 313 45.62 -59.44 -21.55
CA LYS A 313 44.78 -59.16 -20.38
C LYS A 313 45.16 -57.86 -19.67
N PHE A 314 46.45 -57.53 -19.62
CA PHE A 314 46.93 -56.27 -19.06
C PHE A 314 46.50 -55.07 -19.93
N ALA A 315 46.62 -55.19 -21.25
CA ALA A 315 46.18 -54.17 -22.19
C ALA A 315 44.67 -53.90 -22.07
N ASP A 316 43.84 -54.96 -22.05
CA ASP A 316 42.39 -54.84 -21.84
C ASP A 316 42.04 -54.17 -20.49
N TYR A 317 42.81 -54.48 -19.46
CA TYR A 317 42.62 -53.92 -18.14
C TYR A 317 42.99 -52.44 -18.07
N GLU A 318 44.13 -52.08 -18.68
CA GLU A 318 44.58 -50.71 -18.80
C GLU A 318 43.58 -49.86 -19.60
N ASP A 319 43.02 -50.42 -20.69
CA ASP A 319 41.97 -49.76 -21.47
C ASP A 319 40.68 -49.53 -20.68
N LYS A 320 40.23 -50.50 -19.87
CA LYS A 320 39.08 -50.33 -18.98
C LYS A 320 39.34 -49.28 -17.91
N LYS A 321 40.53 -49.31 -17.29
CA LYS A 321 40.97 -48.31 -16.31
C LYS A 321 41.00 -46.91 -16.94
N ASN A 322 41.54 -46.77 -18.15
CA ASN A 322 41.59 -45.52 -18.90
C ASN A 322 40.20 -44.98 -19.25
N LYS A 323 39.25 -45.86 -19.64
CA LYS A 323 37.85 -45.46 -19.85
C LYS A 323 37.20 -44.94 -18.56
N LEU A 324 37.46 -45.61 -17.44
CA LEU A 324 36.93 -45.18 -16.13
C LEU A 324 37.52 -43.84 -15.69
N TYR A 325 38.82 -43.62 -15.87
CA TYR A 325 39.44 -42.31 -15.59
C TYR A 325 38.86 -41.20 -16.47
N LYS A 326 38.66 -41.44 -17.77
CA LYS A 326 38.00 -40.46 -18.65
C LYS A 326 36.60 -40.12 -18.16
N TYR A 327 35.83 -41.12 -17.73
CA TYR A 327 34.50 -40.89 -17.16
C TYR A 327 34.56 -40.06 -15.86
N ILE A 328 35.48 -40.39 -14.94
CA ILE A 328 35.67 -39.63 -13.69
C ILE A 328 36.09 -38.18 -13.97
N ILE A 329 36.97 -37.95 -14.95
CA ILE A 329 37.39 -36.60 -15.35
C ILE A 329 36.20 -35.82 -15.91
N ASN A 330 35.44 -36.39 -16.84
CA ASN A 330 34.24 -35.74 -17.37
C ASN A 330 33.23 -35.40 -16.26
N MET A 331 32.98 -36.33 -15.32
CA MET A 331 32.09 -36.08 -14.18
C MET A 331 32.61 -34.97 -13.26
N ARG A 332 33.94 -34.87 -13.07
CA ARG A 332 34.56 -33.77 -12.31
C ARG A 332 34.37 -32.44 -13.04
N ASP A 333 34.59 -32.40 -14.35
CA ASP A 333 34.45 -31.19 -15.16
C ASP A 333 33.00 -30.70 -15.19
N GLU A 334 32.03 -31.60 -15.33
CA GLU A 334 30.60 -31.29 -15.21
C GLU A 334 30.25 -30.73 -13.82
N LEU A 335 30.81 -31.32 -12.76
CA LEU A 335 30.60 -30.85 -11.39
C LEU A 335 31.18 -29.45 -11.18
N GLU A 336 32.36 -29.14 -11.72
CA GLU A 336 32.94 -27.80 -11.68
C GLU A 336 32.10 -26.78 -12.46
N GLN A 337 31.57 -27.14 -13.63
CA GLN A 337 30.67 -26.28 -14.41
C GLN A 337 29.38 -25.99 -13.63
N LEU A 338 28.76 -27.00 -13.04
CA LEU A 338 27.57 -26.84 -12.21
C LEU A 338 27.84 -25.98 -10.97
N GLN A 339 29.02 -26.11 -10.35
CA GLN A 339 29.42 -25.24 -9.23
C GLN A 339 29.60 -23.78 -9.67
N LYS A 340 30.14 -23.51 -10.86
CA LYS A 340 30.25 -22.14 -11.41
C LYS A 340 28.86 -21.55 -11.71
N GLN A 341 27.97 -22.33 -12.33
CA GLN A 341 26.59 -21.92 -12.58
C GLN A 341 25.87 -21.60 -11.27
N ARG A 342 26.02 -22.45 -10.25
CA ARG A 342 25.44 -22.21 -8.92
C ARG A 342 25.92 -20.89 -8.33
N LYS A 343 27.23 -20.61 -8.36
CA LYS A 343 27.78 -19.34 -7.85
C LYS A 343 27.23 -18.12 -8.60
N SER A 344 27.13 -18.18 -9.93
CA SER A 344 26.53 -17.13 -10.75
C SER A 344 25.07 -16.86 -10.36
N ILE A 345 24.30 -17.92 -10.15
CA ILE A 345 22.89 -17.80 -9.72
C ILE A 345 22.80 -17.23 -8.31
N ASP A 346 23.65 -17.67 -7.38
CA ASP A 346 23.70 -17.13 -6.01
C ASP A 346 24.04 -15.63 -6.00
N GLU A 347 24.94 -15.18 -6.87
CA GLU A 347 25.28 -13.76 -7.06
C GLU A 347 24.12 -12.95 -7.64
N GLU A 348 23.38 -13.49 -8.62
CA GLU A 348 22.17 -12.88 -9.16
C GLU A 348 21.07 -12.77 -8.10
N ILE A 349 20.82 -13.82 -7.33
CA ILE A 349 19.85 -13.80 -6.22
C ILE A 349 20.22 -12.68 -5.24
N LEU A 350 21.48 -12.59 -4.83
CA LEU A 350 21.96 -11.55 -3.92
C LEU A 350 21.79 -10.13 -4.49
N TYR A 351 21.98 -9.97 -5.81
CA TYR A 351 21.72 -8.72 -6.51
C TYR A 351 20.23 -8.35 -6.48
N TYR A 352 19.34 -9.30 -6.77
CA TYR A 352 17.89 -9.09 -6.74
C TYR A 352 17.36 -8.84 -5.31
N GLU A 353 17.94 -9.48 -4.30
CA GLU A 353 17.62 -9.22 -2.89
C GLU A 353 18.00 -7.80 -2.45
N ARG A 354 19.09 -7.24 -2.99
CA ARG A 354 19.53 -5.86 -2.72
C ARG A 354 18.84 -4.80 -3.57
N LEU A 355 18.14 -5.22 -4.62
CA LEU A 355 17.45 -4.33 -5.58
C LEU A 355 16.47 -3.36 -4.89
N PRO A 356 15.68 -3.75 -3.87
CA PRO A 356 14.80 -2.83 -3.14
C PRO A 356 15.56 -1.69 -2.44
N GLU A 357 16.74 -1.97 -1.88
CA GLU A 357 17.59 -0.95 -1.24
C GLU A 357 18.20 0.01 -2.25
N ILE A 358 18.61 -0.52 -3.41
CA ILE A 358 19.15 0.26 -4.52
C ILE A 358 18.05 1.17 -5.09
N ILE A 359 16.84 0.64 -5.28
CA ILE A 359 15.66 1.39 -5.75
C ILE A 359 15.24 2.44 -4.71
N GLN A 360 15.31 2.16 -3.40
CA GLN A 360 15.04 3.17 -2.37
C GLN A 360 16.06 4.31 -2.33
N LYS A 361 17.30 4.06 -2.75
CA LYS A 361 18.35 5.08 -2.88
C LYS A 361 18.25 5.88 -4.18
N ASP A 362 17.44 5.44 -5.15
CA ASP A 362 17.25 6.20 -6.39
C ASP A 362 16.58 7.56 -6.06
N PRO A 363 17.22 8.69 -6.43
CA PRO A 363 16.67 10.02 -6.17
C PRO A 363 15.27 10.22 -6.77
N LYS A 364 14.89 9.49 -7.82
CA LYS A 364 13.53 9.52 -8.38
C LYS A 364 12.50 8.91 -7.43
N VAL A 365 12.83 7.78 -6.82
CA VAL A 365 11.96 7.08 -5.87
C VAL A 365 11.84 7.87 -4.58
N GLN A 366 12.95 8.43 -4.09
CA GLN A 366 12.94 9.34 -2.94
C GLN A 366 12.03 10.55 -3.18
N LYS A 367 12.16 11.19 -4.35
CA LYS A 367 11.30 12.32 -4.73
C LYS A 367 9.82 11.90 -4.87
N ASN A 368 9.56 10.68 -5.31
CA ASN A 368 8.20 10.13 -5.35
C ASN A 368 7.64 9.93 -3.94
N ASN A 369 8.43 9.35 -3.03
CA ASN A 369 8.07 9.16 -1.62
C ASN A 369 7.80 10.51 -0.94
N GLU A 370 8.64 11.52 -1.18
CA GLU A 370 8.37 12.89 -0.72
C GLU A 370 7.06 13.46 -1.28
N THR A 371 6.74 13.14 -2.54
CA THR A 371 5.51 13.61 -3.17
C THR A 371 4.29 12.92 -2.56
N ILE A 372 4.38 11.62 -2.27
CA ILE A 372 3.34 10.85 -1.57
C ILE A 372 3.11 11.43 -0.17
N GLN A 373 4.17 11.76 0.57
CA GLN A 373 4.08 12.42 1.87
C GLN A 373 3.46 13.83 1.77
N LYS A 374 3.79 14.61 0.74
CA LYS A 374 3.15 15.91 0.50
C LYS A 374 1.65 15.76 0.22
N ILE A 375 1.26 14.74 -0.55
CA ILE A 375 -0.14 14.45 -0.86
C ILE A 375 -0.90 14.05 0.42
N SER A 376 -0.32 13.19 1.27
CA SER A 376 -0.98 12.78 2.53
C SER A 376 -1.17 13.97 3.49
N LEU A 377 -0.20 14.86 3.56
CA LEU A 377 -0.31 16.11 4.34
C LEU A 377 -1.39 17.05 3.78
N ILE A 378 -1.51 17.18 2.46
CA ILE A 378 -2.54 18.01 1.83
C ILE A 378 -3.93 17.44 2.12
N LYS A 379 -4.12 16.12 2.02
CA LYS A 379 -5.40 15.46 2.34
C LYS A 379 -5.80 15.71 3.79
N LYS A 380 -4.87 15.53 4.74
CA LYS A 380 -5.14 15.80 6.16
C LYS A 380 -5.58 17.25 6.40
N LYS A 381 -4.94 18.23 5.75
CA LYS A 381 -5.35 19.63 5.86
C LYS A 381 -6.73 19.87 5.25
N GLN A 382 -7.04 19.23 4.13
CA GLN A 382 -8.36 19.31 3.50
C GLN A 382 -9.45 18.81 4.45
N ASP A 383 -9.21 17.70 5.14
CA ASP A 383 -10.15 17.14 6.13
C ASP A 383 -10.35 18.10 7.32
N GLU A 384 -9.26 18.69 7.83
CA GLU A 384 -9.34 19.71 8.89
C GLU A 384 -10.13 20.95 8.47
N TYR A 385 -9.98 21.41 7.23
CA TYR A 385 -10.75 22.54 6.69
C TYR A 385 -12.23 22.18 6.51
N LYS A 386 -12.52 20.95 6.08
CA LYS A 386 -13.89 20.45 5.96
C LYS A 386 -14.58 20.39 7.32
N GLU A 387 -13.91 19.87 8.35
CA GLU A 387 -14.46 19.84 9.71
C GLU A 387 -14.74 21.26 10.26
N LYS A 388 -13.85 22.22 9.98
CA LYS A 388 -14.06 23.64 10.35
C LYS A 388 -15.23 24.26 9.59
N TYR A 389 -15.36 23.95 8.31
CA TYR A 389 -16.48 24.40 7.47
C TYR A 389 -17.81 23.86 8.00
N ASP A 390 -17.89 22.56 8.31
CA ASP A 390 -19.10 21.93 8.84
C ASP A 390 -19.52 22.56 10.18
N LYS A 391 -18.57 22.81 11.09
CA LYS A 391 -18.83 23.53 12.35
C LYS A 391 -19.34 24.96 12.13
N LEU A 392 -18.78 25.66 11.16
CA LEU A 392 -19.21 27.01 10.80
C LEU A 392 -20.62 27.00 10.20
N MET A 393 -20.92 26.01 9.36
CA MET A 393 -22.22 25.85 8.73
C MET A 393 -23.32 25.54 9.74
N ILE A 394 -23.04 24.72 10.76
CA ILE A 394 -23.95 24.51 11.90
C ILE A 394 -24.25 25.84 12.61
N ASN A 395 -23.27 26.72 12.77
CA ASN A 395 -23.48 28.02 13.41
C ASN A 395 -24.27 29.00 12.53
N ILE A 396 -24.01 29.02 11.22
CA ILE A 396 -24.80 29.79 10.25
C ILE A 396 -26.26 29.34 10.29
N ASN A 397 -26.53 28.03 10.28
CA ASN A 397 -27.89 27.51 10.36
C ASN A 397 -28.58 27.87 11.68
N LYS A 398 -27.85 27.86 12.80
CA LYS A 398 -28.38 28.37 14.08
C LYS A 398 -28.73 29.86 14.01
N LEU A 399 -27.89 30.67 13.35
CA LEU A 399 -28.17 32.10 13.15
C LEU A 399 -29.39 32.32 12.26
N LYS A 400 -29.54 31.56 11.16
CA LYS A 400 -30.72 31.61 10.29
C LYS A 400 -32.02 31.40 11.06
N ILE A 401 -32.03 30.50 12.04
CA ILE A 401 -33.21 30.24 12.88
C ILE A 401 -33.43 31.36 13.91
N GLN A 402 -32.35 31.92 14.49
CA GLN A 402 -32.44 32.89 15.59
C GLN A 402 -32.74 34.32 15.13
N ILE A 403 -32.23 34.72 13.97
CA ILE A 403 -32.41 36.07 13.42
C ILE A 403 -33.89 36.43 13.30
N PRO A 404 -34.77 35.61 12.67
CA PRO A 404 -36.22 35.79 12.68
C PRO A 404 -36.81 36.15 14.04
N VAL A 405 -36.45 35.35 15.05
CA VAL A 405 -36.99 35.47 16.41
C VAL A 405 -36.54 36.77 17.08
N VAL A 406 -35.31 37.22 16.82
CA VAL A 406 -34.80 38.50 17.35
C VAL A 406 -35.43 39.66 16.59
N PHE A 407 -35.49 39.57 15.27
CA PHE A 407 -36.03 40.58 14.35
C PHE A 407 -37.48 40.94 14.72
N GLU A 408 -38.32 39.92 14.94
CA GLU A 408 -39.71 40.09 15.39
C GLU A 408 -39.77 40.72 16.78
N LYS A 409 -38.98 40.23 17.74
CA LYS A 409 -39.02 40.69 19.14
C LYS A 409 -38.64 42.15 19.35
N ILE A 410 -37.72 42.67 18.55
CA ILE A 410 -37.29 44.08 18.64
C ILE A 410 -38.14 45.01 17.76
N GLY A 411 -39.16 44.46 17.10
CA GLY A 411 -40.08 45.22 16.25
C GLY A 411 -39.44 45.72 14.97
N CYS A 412 -38.53 44.95 14.35
CA CYS A 412 -38.01 45.26 13.02
C CYS A 412 -39.03 44.99 11.90
N ASN A 413 -40.21 44.46 12.22
CA ASN A 413 -41.30 44.24 11.26
C ASN A 413 -42.02 45.53 10.85
N SER A 414 -41.55 46.70 11.28
CA SER A 414 -42.11 47.96 10.78
C SER A 414 -41.70 48.18 9.33
N GLU A 415 -42.62 48.76 8.56
CA GLU A 415 -42.47 49.00 7.12
C GLU A 415 -41.21 49.81 6.76
N GLU A 416 -40.73 50.64 7.67
CA GLU A 416 -39.49 51.41 7.54
C GLU A 416 -38.26 50.50 7.37
N TYR A 417 -38.09 49.49 8.25
CA TYR A 417 -36.93 48.60 8.18
C TYR A 417 -37.09 47.49 7.13
N ILE A 418 -38.33 47.09 6.82
CA ILE A 418 -38.59 46.13 5.74
C ILE A 418 -38.21 46.74 4.39
N ARG A 419 -38.49 48.04 4.16
CA ARG A 419 -38.05 48.74 2.94
C ARG A 419 -36.53 48.77 2.79
N GLU A 420 -35.78 48.84 3.89
CA GLU A 420 -34.31 48.82 3.86
C GLU A 420 -33.70 47.46 3.50
N LEU A 421 -34.44 46.35 3.69
CA LEU A 421 -34.04 45.03 3.19
C LEU A 421 -34.16 44.91 1.66
N GLY A 422 -34.94 45.79 1.03
CA GLY A 422 -35.24 45.79 -0.41
C GLY A 422 -36.62 45.20 -0.74
N GLU A 423 -37.15 45.58 -1.90
CA GLU A 423 -38.52 45.25 -2.36
C GLU A 423 -38.80 43.73 -2.44
N GLN A 424 -37.74 42.93 -2.62
CA GLN A 424 -37.78 41.47 -2.65
C GLN A 424 -38.22 40.83 -1.32
N TYR A 425 -38.25 41.57 -0.22
CA TYR A 425 -38.70 41.11 1.10
C TYR A 425 -40.05 41.72 1.54
N SER A 426 -40.80 42.32 0.60
CA SER A 426 -42.11 42.94 0.86
C SER A 426 -43.14 41.97 1.44
N GLU A 427 -43.11 40.70 1.02
CA GLU A 427 -43.89 39.61 1.62
C GLU A 427 -42.97 38.75 2.52
N PHE A 428 -42.62 39.29 3.68
CA PHE A 428 -41.59 38.73 4.55
C PHE A 428 -41.90 37.31 5.03
N LYS A 429 -41.33 36.31 4.35
CA LYS A 429 -41.36 34.90 4.75
C LYS A 429 -40.02 34.54 5.39
N TYR A 430 -40.05 34.20 6.67
CA TYR A 430 -38.85 33.81 7.44
C TYR A 430 -38.09 32.59 6.89
N LYS A 431 -38.65 31.89 5.89
CA LYS A 431 -38.01 30.76 5.21
C LYS A 431 -36.94 31.19 4.21
N ASP A 432 -36.87 32.47 3.85
CA ASP A 432 -36.06 32.97 2.72
C ASP A 432 -34.75 33.66 3.17
N ILE A 433 -34.31 33.40 4.42
CA ILE A 433 -33.02 33.92 4.90
C ILE A 433 -31.88 33.06 4.36
N ASP A 434 -31.35 33.49 3.23
CA ASP A 434 -30.14 32.96 2.63
C ASP A 434 -28.85 33.43 3.32
N GLU A 435 -27.74 32.74 3.05
CA GLU A 435 -26.45 33.04 3.69
C GLU A 435 -25.96 34.46 3.40
N GLY A 436 -26.24 34.96 2.19
CA GLY A 436 -25.91 36.33 1.79
C GLY A 436 -26.78 37.39 2.50
N SER A 437 -28.02 37.07 2.85
CA SER A 437 -28.95 38.04 3.46
C SER A 437 -28.79 38.14 4.97
N ILE A 438 -28.22 37.13 5.63
CA ILE A 438 -27.93 37.14 7.09
C ILE A 438 -27.24 38.44 7.53
N ILE A 439 -26.27 38.92 6.76
CA ILE A 439 -25.50 40.14 7.10
C ILE A 439 -26.41 41.37 7.06
N GLN A 440 -27.30 41.46 6.07
CA GLN A 440 -28.26 42.56 5.94
C GLN A 440 -29.27 42.57 7.10
N PHE A 441 -29.80 41.41 7.47
CA PHE A 441 -30.67 41.29 8.63
C PHE A 441 -29.97 41.69 9.93
N LEU A 442 -28.71 41.29 10.12
CA LEU A 442 -27.93 41.68 11.30
C LEU A 442 -27.67 43.19 11.34
N ALA A 443 -27.41 43.83 10.19
CA ALA A 443 -27.21 45.28 10.12
C ALA A 443 -28.48 46.05 10.53
N ILE A 444 -29.67 45.57 10.13
CA ILE A 444 -30.94 46.19 10.49
C ILE A 444 -31.28 45.95 11.97
N ILE A 445 -31.02 44.75 12.48
CA ILE A 445 -31.14 44.46 13.91
C ILE A 445 -30.26 45.42 14.72
N GLU A 446 -29.01 45.63 14.28
CA GLU A 446 -28.09 46.57 14.91
C GLU A 446 -28.63 48.01 14.87
N LYS A 447 -29.10 48.46 13.70
CA LYS A 447 -29.71 49.80 13.53
C LYS A 447 -30.91 49.99 14.47
N ARG A 448 -31.88 49.08 14.44
CA ARG A 448 -33.06 49.13 15.32
C ARG A 448 -32.68 49.13 16.80
N THR A 449 -31.69 48.33 17.17
CA THR A 449 -31.21 48.30 18.56
C THR A 449 -30.65 49.66 18.98
N ASN A 450 -29.91 50.33 18.10
CA ASN A 450 -29.40 51.68 18.37
C ASN A 450 -30.52 52.73 18.46
N ASP A 451 -31.56 52.63 17.63
CA ASP A 451 -32.72 53.52 17.71
C ASP A 451 -33.48 53.35 19.03
N LEU A 452 -33.70 52.10 19.46
CA LEU A 452 -34.34 51.79 20.74
C LEU A 452 -33.52 52.33 21.93
N LEU A 453 -32.19 52.22 21.88
CA LEU A 453 -31.31 52.80 22.90
C LEU A 453 -31.37 54.33 22.92
N SER A 454 -31.48 54.96 21.74
CA SER A 454 -31.60 56.41 21.61
C SER A 454 -32.94 56.90 22.19
N LEU A 455 -34.05 56.24 21.86
CA LEU A 455 -35.37 56.52 22.44
C LEU A 455 -35.39 56.31 23.95
N GLN A 456 -34.70 55.28 24.45
CA GLN A 456 -34.55 55.06 25.88
C GLN A 456 -33.78 56.22 26.55
N SER A 457 -32.70 56.69 25.92
CA SER A 457 -31.92 57.81 26.47
C SER A 457 -32.73 59.11 26.51
N GLN A 458 -33.55 59.38 25.50
CA GLN A 458 -34.41 60.55 25.43
C GLN A 458 -35.55 60.48 26.46
N THR A 459 -36.22 59.34 26.58
CA THR A 459 -37.27 59.14 27.59
C THR A 459 -36.72 59.21 29.02
N PHE A 460 -35.47 58.79 29.24
CA PHE A 460 -34.81 58.94 30.53
C PHE A 460 -34.50 60.41 30.88
N ASN A 461 -34.13 61.23 29.90
CA ASN A 461 -33.86 62.65 30.11
C ASN A 461 -35.14 63.49 30.31
N VAL A 462 -36.23 63.17 29.58
CA VAL A 462 -37.52 63.85 29.72
C VAL A 462 -38.19 63.55 31.08
N ASN A 463 -37.97 62.35 31.64
CA ASN A 463 -38.51 61.97 32.94
C ASN A 463 -37.68 62.46 34.15
N GLN A 464 -36.60 63.23 33.92
CA GLN A 464 -35.89 63.90 35.03
C GLN A 464 -36.58 65.21 35.47
N THR A 465 -37.60 65.70 34.76
CA THR A 465 -38.36 66.92 35.12
C THR A 465 -39.77 66.68 35.66
N GLY A 466 -40.22 65.44 35.85
CA GLY A 466 -41.53 65.16 36.45
C GLY A 466 -41.69 63.73 36.96
N ASN A 467 -41.81 63.58 38.29
CA ASN A 467 -42.15 62.35 39.02
C ASN A 467 -41.30 61.11 38.75
N LYS A 468 -40.11 61.12 39.36
CA LYS A 468 -39.28 59.96 39.68
C LYS A 468 -40.08 58.96 40.52
N LEU A 469 -40.56 57.85 39.95
CA LEU A 469 -40.43 56.51 40.54
C LEU A 469 -41.04 55.36 39.71
N ASN A 470 -42.03 55.61 38.84
CA ASN A 470 -42.81 54.48 38.29
C ASN A 470 -42.27 53.82 37.01
N VAL A 471 -41.51 54.53 36.17
CA VAL A 471 -41.06 53.96 34.88
C VAL A 471 -39.87 53.00 35.05
N CYS A 472 -39.00 53.22 36.05
CA CYS A 472 -37.87 52.33 36.33
C CYS A 472 -38.31 50.95 36.86
N LEU A 473 -39.41 50.88 37.61
CA LEU A 473 -39.95 49.64 38.17
C LEU A 473 -40.55 48.74 37.08
N PHE A 474 -41.23 49.34 36.09
CA PHE A 474 -41.87 48.60 35.00
C PHE A 474 -40.86 47.93 34.07
N ILE A 475 -39.74 48.60 33.80
CA ILE A 475 -38.65 48.07 32.95
C ILE A 475 -37.84 47.01 33.69
N LEU A 476 -37.59 47.18 35.00
CA LEU A 476 -36.98 46.13 35.83
C LEU A 476 -37.87 44.88 35.90
N LEU A 477 -39.19 45.02 35.98
CA LEU A 477 -40.11 43.88 35.94
C LEU A 477 -40.16 43.20 34.56
N PHE A 478 -40.13 43.96 33.46
CA PHE A 478 -40.14 43.38 32.11
C PHE A 478 -38.85 42.64 31.77
N ILE A 479 -37.69 43.20 32.15
CA ILE A 479 -36.38 42.55 31.98
C ILE A 479 -36.27 41.32 32.91
N LYS A 480 -36.75 41.40 34.15
CA LYS A 480 -36.71 40.28 35.10
C LYS A 480 -37.63 39.12 34.67
N ASN A 481 -38.81 39.40 34.10
CA ASN A 481 -39.71 38.36 33.56
C ASN A 481 -39.20 37.71 32.26
N SER A 482 -38.55 38.47 31.36
CA SER A 482 -37.94 37.90 30.15
C SER A 482 -36.69 37.06 30.46
N ILE A 483 -35.94 37.42 31.51
CA ILE A 483 -34.73 36.68 31.93
C ILE A 483 -35.07 35.41 32.73
N TYR A 484 -36.16 35.40 33.50
CA TYR A 484 -36.52 34.22 34.32
C TYR A 484 -37.13 33.06 33.51
N LYS A 485 -37.82 33.33 32.40
CA LYS A 485 -38.49 32.27 31.61
C LYS A 485 -37.59 31.52 30.62
N LYS A 486 -36.34 31.95 30.37
CA LYS A 486 -35.51 31.38 29.29
C LYS A 486 -34.04 31.16 29.64
N LYS A 487 -33.73 30.80 30.89
CA LYS A 487 -32.40 30.33 31.29
C LYS A 487 -32.36 28.82 31.54
N LYS A 488 -32.20 28.07 30.44
CA LYS A 488 -31.30 26.91 30.43
C LYS A 488 -30.53 26.89 29.10
N LYS A 489 -29.24 27.23 29.22
CA LYS A 489 -28.12 26.93 28.31
C LYS A 489 -28.11 27.63 26.93
N ASN A 490 -27.25 28.65 26.79
CA ASN A 490 -26.18 28.75 25.75
C ASN A 490 -25.89 30.14 25.15
N PHE A 491 -26.61 31.22 25.47
CA PHE A 491 -26.40 32.48 24.73
C PHE A 491 -25.40 33.48 25.35
N PHE A 492 -24.99 33.31 26.61
CA PHE A 492 -24.18 34.33 27.31
C PHE A 492 -22.66 34.23 27.08
N PHE A 493 -22.17 33.22 26.35
CA PHE A 493 -20.72 32.96 26.23
C PHE A 493 -20.03 33.67 25.05
N PHE A 494 -20.78 34.20 24.07
CA PHE A 494 -20.18 34.70 22.83
C PHE A 494 -19.82 36.19 22.87
N PHE A 495 -20.69 37.05 23.45
CA PHE A 495 -20.46 38.51 23.44
C PHE A 495 -19.49 39.01 24.53
N CYS A 496 -19.38 38.33 25.68
CA CYS A 496 -18.42 38.72 26.71
C CYS A 496 -16.95 38.41 26.31
N LYS A 497 -16.69 37.43 25.43
CA LYS A 497 -15.32 37.02 25.08
C LYS A 497 -14.62 37.96 24.08
N LEU A 498 -15.38 38.68 23.25
CA LEU A 498 -14.84 39.66 22.30
C LEU A 498 -14.49 41.01 22.96
N ARG A 499 -15.24 41.44 23.98
CA ARG A 499 -14.96 42.71 24.70
C ARG A 499 -13.87 42.56 25.78
N ILE A 500 -13.76 41.39 26.42
CA ILE A 500 -12.71 41.11 27.42
C ILE A 500 -11.32 40.98 26.79
N LYS A 501 -11.20 40.42 25.57
CA LYS A 501 -9.90 40.31 24.88
C LYS A 501 -9.30 41.68 24.47
N LYS A 502 -10.13 42.67 24.18
CA LYS A 502 -9.69 44.04 23.80
C LYS A 502 -9.32 44.90 25.03
N ILE A 503 -9.86 44.57 26.21
CA ILE A 503 -9.54 45.25 27.49
C ILE A 503 -8.31 44.63 28.17
N GLN A 504 -8.12 43.31 28.08
CA GLN A 504 -6.94 42.65 28.63
C GLN A 504 -5.63 43.02 27.90
N THR A 505 -5.67 43.24 26.59
CA THR A 505 -4.48 43.67 25.81
C THR A 505 -4.01 45.09 26.16
N ARG A 506 -4.92 46.01 26.47
CA ARG A 506 -4.56 47.38 26.91
C ARG A 506 -4.07 47.44 28.36
N ARG A 507 -4.58 46.57 29.25
CA ARG A 507 -4.10 46.50 30.65
C ARG A 507 -2.73 45.78 30.78
N LEU A 508 -2.43 44.80 29.92
CA LEU A 508 -1.11 44.15 29.91
C LEU A 508 0.00 45.06 29.38
N GLN A 509 -0.25 45.93 28.40
CA GLN A 509 0.75 46.90 27.93
C GLN A 509 1.08 48.00 28.97
N LEU A 510 0.10 48.40 29.79
CA LEU A 510 0.31 49.34 30.89
C LEU A 510 1.01 48.70 32.11
N PHE A 511 0.83 47.40 32.32
CA PHE A 511 1.51 46.66 33.38
C PHE A 511 3.00 46.43 33.04
N PHE A 512 3.32 46.06 31.79
CA PHE A 512 4.71 45.88 31.35
C PHE A 512 5.52 47.19 31.26
N THR A 513 4.88 48.32 30.98
CA THR A 513 5.56 49.63 30.99
C THR A 513 5.84 50.16 32.39
N LYS A 514 4.99 49.85 33.38
CA LYS A 514 5.28 50.15 34.79
C LYS A 514 6.29 49.18 35.42
N PHE A 515 6.31 47.92 35.01
CA PHE A 515 7.28 46.94 35.53
C PHE A 515 8.71 47.21 35.02
N ARG A 516 8.86 47.73 33.80
CA ARG A 516 10.17 48.06 33.19
C ARG A 516 10.82 49.35 33.73
N ARG A 517 10.06 50.23 34.39
CA ARG A 517 10.58 51.45 35.08
C ARG A 517 10.97 51.21 36.55
N LYS A 518 10.83 49.98 37.05
CA LYS A 518 11.23 49.60 38.41
C LYS A 518 12.44 48.63 38.42
N ILE A 519 12.92 48.25 37.24
CA ILE A 519 14.05 47.32 37.02
C ILE A 519 15.21 48.02 36.27
N ILE A 520 15.03 49.28 35.87
CA ILE A 520 16.10 50.24 35.54
C ILE A 520 16.01 51.30 36.63
#